data_AF-A0A838UMF7-F1
#
_entry.id   AF-A0A838UMF7-F1
#
_cell.length_a   1.000
_cell.length_b   1.000
_cell.length_c   1.000
_cell.angle_alpha   90.00
_cell.angle_beta   90.00
_cell.angle_gamma   90.00
#
_symmetry.space_group_name_H-M   'P 1'
#
loop_
_entity.id
_entity.type
_entity.pdbx_description
1 polymer ?
#
loop_
_entity_poly.entity_id
_entity_poly.type
_entity_poly.pdbx_seq_one_letter_code
_entity_poly.pdbx_strand_id
1 'polypeptide(L)'
;MFHRRHWPYTTLAAALAAWTATLTAAPATCQKYQQQLRDLLAETDLARLRAADLPVLAARIVARWPGRGTRNRARTALRGFLCWGCPQGLGQRGLTPDVIMDALPLEARSSAASSPSLRVSFPMLHLLFPTLPQRTRALLALHLALAMPPAALVVLRLGDVTLPLRGLIIHLPAGDRELVGPAISEARAYVKLRLKLSGGDLAAPLFEGCTGCAISPSYARKLLHSVAVAAGMTGSLLGAVHQQGGGLGGW
;
A
#
# COMPACT_ATOMS: atom_id res chain seq x y z
N MET A 1 -42.42 0.54 -20.67
CA MET A 1 -42.62 0.47 -19.20
C MET A 1 -41.26 0.49 -18.54
N PHE A 2 -40.89 1.55 -17.82
CA PHE A 2 -39.61 1.59 -17.09
C PHE A 2 -39.78 0.91 -15.73
N HIS A 3 -39.20 -0.27 -15.56
CA HIS A 3 -39.09 -0.92 -14.25
C HIS A 3 -38.40 0.04 -13.28
N ARG A 4 -39.08 0.40 -12.18
CA ARG A 4 -38.43 1.07 -11.04
C ARG A 4 -37.34 0.12 -10.55
N ARG A 5 -36.07 0.45 -10.80
CA ARG A 5 -34.93 -0.26 -10.20
C ARG A 5 -35.01 -0.04 -8.70
N HIS A 6 -35.42 -1.06 -7.97
CA HIS A 6 -35.53 -1.01 -6.51
C HIS A 6 -34.15 -1.18 -5.91
N TRP A 7 -33.71 -0.21 -5.13
CA TRP A 7 -32.47 -0.31 -4.35
C TRP A 7 -32.62 -1.45 -3.33
N PRO A 8 -31.82 -2.54 -3.41
CA PRO A 8 -32.10 -3.76 -2.64
C PRO A 8 -31.58 -3.69 -1.19
N TYR A 9 -30.88 -2.62 -0.81
CA TYR A 9 -30.23 -2.50 0.50
C TYR A 9 -30.97 -1.54 1.42
N THR A 10 -31.34 -2.02 2.61
CA THR A 10 -32.05 -1.23 3.62
C THR A 10 -31.11 -0.44 4.54
N THR A 11 -29.81 -0.79 4.59
CA THR A 11 -28.82 -0.11 5.42
C THR A 11 -27.52 0.18 4.66
N LEU A 12 -26.85 1.27 5.04
CA LEU A 12 -25.50 1.60 4.54
C LEU A 12 -24.51 0.47 4.82
N ALA A 13 -24.59 -0.15 6.00
CA ALA A 13 -23.70 -1.25 6.37
C ALA A 13 -23.82 -2.46 5.42
N ALA A 14 -25.05 -2.85 5.06
CA ALA A 14 -25.30 -3.95 4.12
C ALA A 14 -24.81 -3.60 2.70
N ALA A 15 -25.07 -2.36 2.23
CA ALA A 15 -24.60 -1.90 0.94
C ALA A 15 -23.06 -1.90 0.85
N LEU A 16 -22.38 -1.42 1.90
CA LEU A 16 -20.92 -1.39 1.96
C LEU A 16 -20.31 -2.79 2.00
N ALA A 17 -20.92 -3.72 2.74
CA ALA A 17 -20.46 -5.12 2.77
C ALA A 17 -20.57 -5.76 1.38
N ALA A 18 -21.72 -5.61 0.72
CA ALA A 18 -21.96 -6.14 -0.61
C ALA A 18 -20.98 -5.56 -1.65
N TRP A 19 -20.77 -4.24 -1.64
CA TRP A 19 -19.79 -3.61 -2.52
C TRP A 19 -18.37 -4.12 -2.27
N THR A 20 -17.92 -4.22 -1.01
CA THR A 20 -16.56 -4.69 -0.74
C THR A 20 -16.34 -6.15 -1.10
N ALA A 21 -17.39 -6.98 -1.11
CA ALA A 21 -17.30 -8.36 -1.57
C ALA A 21 -17.04 -8.46 -3.08
N THR A 22 -17.33 -7.41 -3.86
CA THR A 22 -17.00 -7.37 -5.29
C THR A 22 -15.59 -6.84 -5.59
N LEU A 23 -14.83 -6.42 -4.58
CA LEU A 23 -13.48 -5.87 -4.77
C LEU A 23 -12.43 -6.97 -4.72
N THR A 24 -11.44 -6.91 -5.62
CA THR A 24 -10.24 -7.76 -5.60
C THR A 24 -9.14 -7.22 -4.68
N ALA A 25 -9.45 -6.18 -3.89
CA ALA A 25 -8.49 -5.55 -3.00
C ALA A 25 -8.21 -6.39 -1.74
N ALA A 26 -7.02 -6.22 -1.16
CA ALA A 26 -6.66 -6.89 0.08
C ALA A 26 -7.68 -6.58 1.22
N PRO A 27 -7.96 -7.53 2.14
CA PRO A 27 -8.97 -7.35 3.20
C PRO A 27 -8.77 -6.07 4.03
N ALA A 28 -7.52 -5.73 4.35
CA ALA A 28 -7.18 -4.50 5.09
C ALA A 28 -7.52 -3.22 4.32
N THR A 29 -7.47 -3.26 2.98
CA THR A 29 -7.89 -2.14 2.11
C THR A 29 -9.41 -2.03 2.10
N CYS A 30 -10.12 -3.15 1.94
CA CYS A 30 -11.59 -3.20 2.01
C CYS A 30 -12.12 -2.67 3.35
N GLN A 31 -11.52 -3.08 4.47
CA GLN A 31 -11.89 -2.59 5.80
C GLN A 31 -11.68 -1.08 5.93
N LYS A 32 -10.57 -0.53 5.39
CA LYS A 32 -10.33 0.91 5.36
C LYS A 32 -11.36 1.65 4.51
N TYR A 33 -11.73 1.11 3.36
CA TYR A 33 -12.77 1.71 2.51
C TYR A 33 -14.12 1.73 3.23
N GLN A 34 -14.53 0.62 3.84
CA GLN A 34 -15.76 0.57 4.62
C GLN A 34 -15.76 1.62 5.74
N GLN A 35 -14.67 1.71 6.52
CA GLN A 35 -14.59 2.69 7.60
C GLN A 35 -14.71 4.12 7.08
N GLN A 36 -13.95 4.46 6.03
CA GLN A 36 -13.97 5.82 5.45
C GLN A 36 -15.36 6.17 4.87
N LEU A 37 -16.06 5.20 4.27
CA LEU A 37 -17.39 5.43 3.72
C LEU A 37 -18.49 5.48 4.79
N ARG A 38 -18.42 4.66 5.83
CA ARG A 38 -19.33 4.76 6.99
C ARG A 38 -19.22 6.15 7.60
N ASP A 39 -18.00 6.60 7.84
CA ASP A 39 -17.71 7.92 8.39
C ASP A 39 -18.22 9.07 7.52
N LEU A 40 -18.12 8.94 6.20
CA LEU A 40 -18.48 9.99 5.25
C LEU A 40 -20.00 10.06 4.99
N LEU A 41 -20.67 8.91 4.98
CA LEU A 41 -22.05 8.73 4.56
C LEU A 41 -23.04 8.48 5.72
N ALA A 42 -22.59 8.54 6.98
CA ALA A 42 -23.40 8.22 8.16
C ALA A 42 -24.77 8.96 8.19
N GLU A 43 -24.79 10.20 7.74
CA GLU A 43 -25.99 11.07 7.72
C GLU A 43 -26.58 11.24 6.31
N THR A 44 -26.13 10.44 5.34
CA THR A 44 -26.53 10.58 3.93
C THR A 44 -27.59 9.55 3.57
N ASP A 45 -28.78 10.03 3.18
CA ASP A 45 -29.78 9.17 2.55
C ASP A 45 -29.34 8.83 1.11
N LEU A 46 -28.79 7.64 0.94
CA LEU A 46 -28.27 7.16 -0.35
C LEU A 46 -29.34 7.10 -1.44
N ALA A 47 -30.62 6.91 -1.10
CA ALA A 47 -31.70 6.87 -2.08
C ALA A 47 -32.01 8.27 -2.65
N ARG A 48 -31.66 9.33 -1.91
CA ARG A 48 -31.91 10.73 -2.30
C ARG A 48 -30.68 11.43 -2.85
N LEU A 49 -29.51 10.77 -2.84
CA LEU A 49 -28.25 11.34 -3.29
C LEU A 49 -28.34 11.80 -4.75
N ARG A 50 -27.89 13.03 -5.02
CA ARG A 50 -27.89 13.67 -6.35
C ARG A 50 -26.49 14.12 -6.71
N ALA A 51 -26.30 14.45 -7.99
CA ALA A 51 -25.05 15.04 -8.49
C ALA A 51 -24.61 16.28 -7.68
N ALA A 52 -25.57 17.12 -7.25
CA ALA A 52 -25.32 18.32 -6.47
C ALA A 52 -24.76 18.08 -5.06
N ASP A 53 -24.90 16.86 -4.52
CA ASP A 53 -24.38 16.49 -3.20
C ASP A 53 -22.89 16.10 -3.25
N LEU A 54 -22.38 15.73 -4.44
CA LEU A 54 -21.01 15.25 -4.61
C LEU A 54 -19.95 16.30 -4.23
N PRO A 55 -20.08 17.60 -4.58
CA PRO A 55 -19.16 18.63 -4.09
C PRO A 55 -19.16 18.77 -2.57
N VAL A 56 -20.30 18.59 -1.91
CA VAL A 56 -20.41 18.63 -0.44
C VAL A 56 -19.67 17.44 0.18
N LEU A 57 -19.82 16.25 -0.38
CA LEU A 57 -19.05 15.07 0.03
C LEU A 57 -17.55 15.25 -0.23
N ALA A 58 -17.16 15.87 -1.34
CA ALA A 58 -15.77 16.21 -1.63
C ALA A 58 -15.17 17.17 -0.58
N ALA A 59 -15.92 18.20 -0.18
CA ALA A 59 -15.52 19.13 0.86
C ALA A 59 -15.38 18.43 2.23
N ARG A 60 -16.30 17.53 2.58
CA ARG A 60 -16.21 16.70 3.80
C ARG A 60 -14.96 15.82 3.80
N ILE A 61 -14.57 15.27 2.64
CA ILE A 61 -13.31 14.51 2.53
C ILE A 61 -12.10 15.40 2.85
N VAL A 62 -12.08 16.62 2.32
CA VAL A 62 -10.97 17.57 2.56
C VAL A 62 -10.90 17.97 4.04
N ALA A 63 -12.04 18.26 4.66
CA ALA A 63 -12.11 18.65 6.07
C ALA A 63 -11.71 17.52 7.02
N ARG A 64 -12.09 16.27 6.71
CA ARG A 64 -11.90 15.13 7.62
C ARG A 64 -10.52 14.48 7.51
N TRP A 65 -9.91 14.48 6.33
CA TRP A 65 -8.63 13.82 6.11
C TRP A 65 -7.57 14.81 5.61
N PRO A 66 -6.57 15.19 6.44
CA PRO A 66 -5.58 16.19 6.04
C PRO A 66 -4.58 15.67 4.99
N GLY A 67 -4.29 14.38 5.00
CA GLY A 67 -3.29 13.79 4.11
C GLY A 67 -3.84 13.51 2.70
N ARG A 68 -3.15 14.01 1.65
CA ARG A 68 -3.49 13.76 0.22
C ARG A 68 -3.76 12.29 -0.08
N GLY A 69 -2.87 11.39 0.34
CA GLY A 69 -3.03 9.96 0.11
C GLY A 69 -4.30 9.39 0.76
N THR A 70 -4.65 9.91 1.94
CA THR A 70 -5.86 9.57 2.69
C THR A 70 -7.11 10.11 2.00
N ARG A 71 -7.07 11.35 1.50
CA ARG A 71 -8.13 12.00 0.70
C ARG A 71 -8.38 11.26 -0.60
N ASN A 72 -7.33 11.01 -1.39
CA ASN A 72 -7.45 10.26 -2.64
C ASN A 72 -8.00 8.86 -2.40
N ARG A 73 -7.58 8.19 -1.33
CA ARG A 73 -8.15 6.90 -0.96
C ARG A 73 -9.65 6.99 -0.65
N ALA A 74 -10.07 8.00 0.13
CA ALA A 74 -11.48 8.23 0.43
C ALA A 74 -12.29 8.55 -0.84
N ARG A 75 -11.75 9.37 -1.76
CA ARG A 75 -12.36 9.65 -3.07
C ARG A 75 -12.46 8.40 -3.93
N THR A 76 -11.40 7.59 -4.01
CA THR A 76 -11.42 6.31 -4.74
C THR A 76 -12.49 5.38 -4.19
N ALA A 77 -12.59 5.25 -2.86
CA ALA A 77 -13.63 4.45 -2.23
C ALA A 77 -15.03 4.98 -2.56
N LEU A 78 -15.25 6.30 -2.45
CA LEU A 78 -16.54 6.92 -2.73
C LEU A 78 -16.95 6.75 -4.20
N ARG A 79 -16.03 7.02 -5.14
CA ARG A 79 -16.26 6.80 -6.58
C ARG A 79 -16.63 5.35 -6.86
N GLY A 80 -15.83 4.41 -6.36
CA GLY A 80 -16.07 2.99 -6.57
C GLY A 80 -17.43 2.54 -6.03
N PHE A 81 -17.79 2.98 -4.82
CA PHE A 81 -19.08 2.65 -4.20
C PHE A 81 -20.26 3.25 -4.97
N LEU A 82 -20.19 4.53 -5.34
CA LEU A 82 -21.27 5.20 -6.06
C LEU A 82 -21.43 4.64 -7.49
N CYS A 83 -20.33 4.42 -8.22
CA CYS A 83 -20.37 3.84 -9.57
C CYS A 83 -20.92 2.40 -9.55
N TRP A 84 -20.58 1.61 -8.53
CA TRP A 84 -21.16 0.28 -8.33
C TRP A 84 -22.66 0.36 -7.98
N GLY A 85 -23.05 1.31 -7.13
CA GLY A 85 -24.43 1.47 -6.67
C GLY A 85 -25.39 2.01 -7.73
N CYS A 86 -24.94 2.91 -8.63
CA CYS A 86 -25.82 3.57 -9.60
C CYS A 86 -26.59 2.59 -10.50
N PRO A 87 -25.98 1.56 -11.13
CA PRO A 87 -26.71 0.56 -11.90
C PRO A 87 -27.81 -0.17 -11.10
N GLN A 88 -27.62 -0.29 -9.79
CA GLN A 88 -28.51 -0.99 -8.85
C GLN A 88 -29.60 -0.08 -8.26
N GLY A 89 -29.68 1.19 -8.69
CA GLY A 89 -30.68 2.14 -8.22
C GLY A 89 -30.26 2.98 -7.02
N LEU A 90 -28.96 3.09 -6.71
CA LEU A 90 -28.45 4.07 -5.75
C LEU A 90 -28.61 5.49 -6.32
N GLY A 91 -29.10 6.42 -5.50
CA GLY A 91 -29.23 7.82 -5.86
C GLY A 91 -30.36 8.14 -6.84
N GLN A 92 -30.52 9.42 -7.14
CA GLN A 92 -31.51 9.91 -8.09
C GLN A 92 -31.03 9.81 -9.55
N ARG A 93 -32.01 9.89 -10.47
CA ARG A 93 -31.74 9.96 -11.91
C ARG A 93 -30.79 11.13 -12.21
N GLY A 94 -29.73 10.85 -12.96
CA GLY A 94 -28.68 11.82 -13.29
C GLY A 94 -27.35 11.60 -12.54
N LEU A 95 -27.33 10.73 -11.53
CA LEU A 95 -26.08 10.23 -10.97
C LEU A 95 -25.51 9.14 -11.89
N THR A 96 -24.50 9.48 -12.69
CA THR A 96 -23.82 8.57 -13.62
C THR A 96 -22.35 8.42 -13.21
N PRO A 97 -21.66 7.35 -13.67
CA PRO A 97 -20.23 7.22 -13.46
C PRO A 97 -19.45 8.47 -13.87
N ASP A 98 -19.71 9.04 -15.04
CA ASP A 98 -19.00 10.24 -15.51
C ASP A 98 -19.17 11.43 -14.56
N VAL A 99 -20.41 11.71 -14.14
CA VAL A 99 -20.70 12.77 -13.16
C VAL A 99 -19.99 12.54 -11.82
N ILE A 100 -19.93 11.28 -11.37
CA ILE A 100 -19.20 10.90 -10.16
C ILE A 100 -17.70 11.12 -10.32
N MET A 101 -17.14 10.74 -11.47
CA MET A 101 -15.72 10.85 -11.76
C MET A 101 -15.28 12.32 -11.83
N ASP A 102 -16.11 13.18 -12.43
CA ASP A 102 -15.87 14.62 -12.60
C ASP A 102 -16.01 15.38 -11.28
N ALA A 103 -17.02 15.06 -10.46
CA ALA A 103 -17.26 15.74 -9.19
C ALA A 103 -16.29 15.31 -8.07
N LEU A 104 -15.60 14.17 -8.22
CA LEU A 104 -14.67 13.63 -7.24
C LEU A 104 -13.26 13.43 -7.84
N PRO A 105 -12.60 14.51 -8.30
CA PRO A 105 -11.28 14.40 -8.93
C PRO A 105 -10.23 13.94 -7.92
N LEU A 106 -9.32 13.08 -8.35
CA LEU A 106 -8.16 12.71 -7.55
C LEU A 106 -7.15 13.84 -7.56
N GLU A 107 -6.57 14.15 -6.40
CA GLU A 107 -5.50 15.13 -6.32
C GLU A 107 -4.25 14.56 -6.98
N ALA A 108 -3.83 15.19 -8.08
CA ALA A 108 -2.56 14.89 -8.72
C ALA A 108 -1.40 15.16 -7.76
N ARG A 109 -0.31 14.41 -7.91
CA ARG A 109 0.97 14.85 -7.32
C ARG A 109 1.40 16.10 -8.08
N SER A 110 1.48 17.25 -7.40
CA SER A 110 2.25 18.37 -7.92
C SER A 110 3.67 17.88 -8.24
N SER A 111 4.15 18.14 -9.46
CA SER A 111 5.51 17.76 -9.88
C SER A 111 6.59 18.43 -9.03
N ALA A 112 6.25 19.52 -8.33
CA ALA A 112 7.15 20.24 -7.43
C ALA A 112 7.37 19.53 -6.07
N ALA A 113 6.60 18.49 -5.75
CA ALA A 113 6.79 17.69 -4.54
C ALA A 113 7.52 16.38 -4.86
N SER A 114 8.66 16.46 -5.56
CA SER A 114 9.66 15.41 -5.44
C SER A 114 10.11 15.41 -3.98
N SER A 115 9.69 14.41 -3.20
CA SER A 115 10.33 14.16 -1.90
C SER A 115 11.83 14.14 -2.14
N PRO A 116 12.64 14.86 -1.34
CA PRO A 116 14.09 14.89 -1.56
C PRO A 116 14.56 13.43 -1.62
N SER A 117 15.22 13.07 -2.72
CA SER A 117 15.83 11.74 -2.83
C SER A 117 16.87 11.68 -1.72
N LEU A 118 16.59 10.92 -0.65
CA LEU A 118 17.57 10.67 0.39
C LEU A 118 18.71 9.88 -0.23
N ARG A 119 19.78 10.59 -0.57
CA ARG A 119 21.04 9.97 -0.96
C ARG A 119 21.70 9.55 0.33
N VAL A 120 21.64 8.25 0.62
CA VAL A 120 22.43 7.69 1.71
C VAL A 120 23.89 7.76 1.30
N SER A 121 24.72 8.44 2.10
CA SER A 121 26.16 8.43 1.90
C SER A 121 26.70 7.03 2.17
N PHE A 122 27.31 6.42 1.17
CA PHE A 122 27.89 5.07 1.25
C PHE A 122 28.91 4.92 2.39
N PRO A 123 29.83 5.89 2.64
CA PRO A 123 30.69 5.90 3.83
C PRO A 123 29.94 5.80 5.17
N MET A 124 28.78 6.46 5.30
CA MET A 124 28.01 6.43 6.55
C MET A 124 27.36 5.08 6.79
N LEU A 125 26.90 4.40 5.72
CA LEU A 125 26.41 3.04 5.82
C LEU A 125 27.50 2.07 6.25
N HIS A 126 28.72 2.21 5.74
CA HIS A 126 29.83 1.35 6.15
C HIS A 126 30.15 1.43 7.65
N LEU A 127 30.01 2.61 8.26
CA LEU A 127 30.21 2.79 9.70
C LEU A 127 29.05 2.21 10.52
N LEU A 128 27.83 2.29 10.02
CA LEU A 128 26.64 1.83 10.74
C LEU A 128 26.38 0.35 10.60
N PHE A 129 26.60 -0.24 9.43
CA PHE A 129 26.28 -1.64 9.16
C PHE A 129 26.80 -2.59 10.27
N PRO A 130 28.06 -2.50 10.72
CA PRO A 130 28.60 -3.38 11.76
C PRO A 130 27.87 -3.28 13.12
N THR A 131 27.28 -2.13 13.45
CA THR A 131 26.59 -1.91 14.73
C THR A 131 25.14 -2.39 14.71
N LEU A 132 24.60 -2.66 13.53
CA LEU A 132 23.21 -3.08 13.36
C LEU A 132 23.02 -4.58 13.62
N PRO A 133 21.91 -4.97 14.27
CA PRO A 133 21.51 -6.37 14.37
C PRO A 133 21.46 -7.03 12.99
N GLN A 134 21.84 -8.30 12.89
CA GLN A 134 21.94 -9.03 11.62
C GLN A 134 20.64 -8.96 10.78
N ARG A 135 19.48 -9.07 11.44
CA ARG A 135 18.16 -8.89 10.79
C ARG A 135 18.00 -7.51 10.16
N THR A 136 18.38 -6.46 10.88
CA THR A 136 18.27 -5.07 10.42
C THR A 136 19.23 -4.81 9.27
N ARG A 137 20.46 -5.34 9.34
CA ARG A 137 21.42 -5.30 8.23
C ARG A 137 20.86 -5.94 6.97
N ALA A 138 20.31 -7.15 7.07
CA ALA A 138 19.75 -7.86 5.93
C ALA A 138 18.54 -7.13 5.33
N LEU A 139 17.65 -6.60 6.16
CA LEU A 139 16.49 -5.81 5.72
C LEU A 139 16.94 -4.54 4.97
N LEU A 140 17.91 -3.81 5.53
CA LEU A 140 18.47 -2.61 4.92
C LEU A 140 19.19 -2.92 3.60
N ALA A 141 20.01 -3.97 3.59
CA ALA A 141 20.72 -4.46 2.41
C ALA A 141 19.75 -4.76 1.25
N LEU A 142 18.70 -5.55 1.50
CA LEU A 142 17.68 -5.86 0.51
C LEU A 142 16.91 -4.61 0.06
N HIS A 143 16.57 -3.71 0.99
CA HIS A 143 15.89 -2.46 0.67
C HIS A 143 16.70 -1.59 -0.28
N LEU A 144 18.00 -1.43 -0.02
CA LEU A 144 18.89 -0.59 -0.83
C LEU A 144 19.18 -1.21 -2.20
N ALA A 145 19.35 -2.52 -2.28
CA ALA A 145 19.76 -3.17 -3.52
C ALA A 145 18.61 -3.47 -4.48
N LEU A 146 17.41 -3.75 -3.97
CA LEU A 146 16.24 -4.08 -4.78
C LEU A 146 15.27 -2.90 -4.93
N ALA A 147 15.54 -1.79 -4.25
CA ALA A 147 14.63 -0.66 -4.11
C ALA A 147 13.21 -1.09 -3.68
N MET A 148 13.07 -2.20 -2.95
CA MET A 148 11.76 -2.71 -2.52
C MET A 148 11.30 -2.01 -1.25
N PRO A 149 10.00 -1.69 -1.11
CA PRO A 149 9.52 -1.05 0.11
C PRO A 149 9.65 -2.03 1.29
N PRO A 150 9.96 -1.55 2.52
CA PRO A 150 10.18 -2.43 3.67
C PRO A 150 8.95 -3.30 3.98
N ALA A 151 7.76 -2.78 3.70
CA ALA A 151 6.51 -3.50 3.83
C ALA A 151 6.40 -4.71 2.90
N ALA A 152 6.98 -4.65 1.70
CA ALA A 152 7.01 -5.77 0.76
C ALA A 152 8.08 -6.79 1.13
N LEU A 153 9.22 -6.36 1.69
CA LEU A 153 10.29 -7.27 2.11
C LEU A 153 9.87 -8.17 3.27
N VAL A 154 9.11 -7.64 4.23
CA VAL A 154 8.76 -8.41 5.44
C VAL A 154 7.63 -9.41 5.26
N VAL A 155 6.92 -9.36 4.13
CA VAL A 155 5.91 -10.37 3.77
C VAL A 155 6.51 -11.55 3.01
N LEU A 156 7.79 -11.47 2.63
CA LEU A 156 8.48 -12.55 1.95
C LEU A 156 8.70 -13.75 2.87
N ARG A 157 8.60 -14.93 2.28
CA ARG A 157 8.93 -16.22 2.86
C ARG A 157 10.30 -16.68 2.38
N LEU A 158 10.84 -17.71 3.03
CA LEU A 158 12.13 -18.28 2.61
C LEU A 158 12.07 -18.89 1.21
N GLY A 159 10.95 -19.49 0.82
CA GLY A 159 10.71 -20.01 -0.53
C GLY A 159 10.67 -18.95 -1.63
N ASP A 160 10.43 -17.69 -1.27
CA ASP A 160 10.40 -16.59 -2.24
C ASP A 160 11.81 -16.14 -2.65
N VAL A 161 12.88 -16.66 -2.00
CA VAL A 161 14.26 -16.19 -2.21
C VAL A 161 15.14 -17.32 -2.73
N THR A 162 15.72 -17.12 -3.91
CA THR A 162 16.76 -18.00 -4.45
C THR A 162 18.12 -17.33 -4.37
N LEU A 163 19.16 -18.08 -3.97
CA LEU A 163 20.52 -17.57 -3.77
C LEU A 163 21.53 -18.12 -4.79
N PRO A 164 21.42 -17.79 -6.09
CA PRO A 164 22.37 -18.24 -7.10
C PRO A 164 23.79 -17.74 -6.82
N LEU A 165 24.80 -18.29 -7.49
CA LEU A 165 26.19 -17.87 -7.30
C LEU A 165 26.38 -16.36 -7.47
N ARG A 166 25.76 -15.76 -8.50
CA ARG A 166 25.94 -14.35 -8.90
C ARG A 166 24.79 -13.42 -8.52
N GLY A 167 24.08 -13.66 -7.43
CA GLY A 167 23.06 -12.71 -7.00
C GLY A 167 22.09 -13.24 -5.97
N LEU A 168 20.93 -12.60 -5.95
CA LEU A 168 19.75 -12.98 -5.21
C LEU A 168 18.53 -12.77 -6.11
N ILE A 169 17.61 -13.72 -6.13
CA ILE A 169 16.37 -13.65 -6.90
C ILE A 169 15.21 -13.67 -5.90
N ILE A 170 14.29 -12.71 -6.03
CA ILE A 170 13.04 -12.67 -5.26
C ILE A 170 11.87 -12.96 -6.19
N HIS A 171 11.11 -13.99 -5.85
CA HIS A 171 9.86 -14.40 -6.50
C HIS A 171 8.70 -13.64 -5.88
N LEU A 172 8.05 -12.75 -6.64
CA LEU A 172 6.90 -12.00 -6.15
C LEU A 172 5.59 -12.71 -6.52
N PRO A 173 4.65 -12.88 -5.56
CA PRO A 173 3.40 -13.60 -5.81
C PRO A 173 2.42 -12.86 -6.74
N ALA A 174 2.67 -11.58 -7.04
CA ALA A 174 1.81 -10.77 -7.90
C ALA A 174 2.44 -10.60 -9.29
N GLY A 175 2.12 -11.53 -10.20
CA GLY A 175 2.28 -11.35 -11.65
C GLY A 175 3.55 -11.92 -12.29
N ASP A 176 4.08 -13.05 -11.82
CA ASP A 176 5.26 -13.74 -12.40
C ASP A 176 6.45 -12.80 -12.64
N ARG A 177 6.68 -11.87 -11.71
CA ARG A 177 7.82 -10.96 -11.76
C ARG A 177 8.87 -11.42 -10.79
N GLU A 178 10.03 -11.78 -11.33
CA GLU A 178 11.25 -11.98 -10.57
C GLU A 178 11.99 -10.65 -10.41
N LEU A 179 12.49 -10.38 -9.21
CA LEU A 179 13.45 -9.31 -8.97
C LEU A 179 14.83 -9.91 -8.78
N VAL A 180 15.73 -9.59 -9.69
CA VAL A 180 17.14 -10.01 -9.62
C VAL A 180 17.96 -8.88 -9.02
N GLY A 181 18.62 -9.17 -7.90
CA GLY A 181 19.51 -8.25 -7.20
C GLY A 181 20.96 -8.73 -7.14
N PRO A 182 21.89 -7.82 -6.81
CA PRO A 182 23.30 -8.15 -6.63
C PRO A 182 23.51 -9.15 -5.48
N ALA A 183 24.68 -9.80 -5.47
CA ALA A 183 25.06 -10.74 -4.41
C ALA A 183 25.46 -9.99 -3.13
N ILE A 184 24.49 -9.64 -2.29
CA ILE A 184 24.75 -8.90 -1.05
C ILE A 184 25.05 -9.86 0.10
N SER A 185 26.24 -9.75 0.68
CA SER A 185 26.75 -10.61 1.75
C SER A 185 25.78 -10.77 2.92
N GLU A 186 25.23 -9.66 3.40
CA GLU A 186 24.37 -9.56 4.58
C GLU A 186 23.05 -10.28 4.36
N ALA A 187 22.43 -10.05 3.20
CA ALA A 187 21.17 -10.71 2.83
C ALA A 187 21.38 -12.22 2.67
N ARG A 188 22.46 -12.64 1.99
CA ARG A 188 22.77 -14.07 1.80
C ARG A 188 23.06 -14.78 3.12
N ALA A 189 23.88 -14.18 3.97
CA ALA A 189 24.21 -14.75 5.28
C ALA A 189 22.97 -14.89 6.15
N TYR A 190 22.07 -13.89 6.12
CA TYR A 190 20.82 -13.94 6.87
C TYR A 190 19.85 -14.98 6.33
N VAL A 191 19.62 -15.06 5.01
CA VAL A 191 18.74 -16.08 4.40
C VAL A 191 19.25 -17.49 4.71
N LYS A 192 20.56 -17.75 4.60
CA LYS A 192 21.16 -19.05 4.95
C LYS A 192 20.96 -19.39 6.44
N LEU A 193 21.18 -18.43 7.33
CA LEU A 193 20.93 -18.61 8.76
C LEU A 193 19.45 -18.93 9.02
N ARG A 194 18.54 -18.21 8.36
CA ARG A 194 17.10 -18.42 8.50
C ARG A 194 16.65 -19.79 8.00
N LEU A 195 17.13 -20.24 6.85
CA LEU A 195 16.88 -21.60 6.35
C LEU A 195 17.36 -22.67 7.33
N LYS A 196 18.51 -22.46 7.98
CA LYS A 196 19.03 -23.37 9.00
C LYS A 196 18.15 -23.38 10.25
N LEU A 197 17.75 -22.20 10.75
CA LEU A 197 16.93 -22.07 11.95
C LEU A 197 15.49 -22.55 11.75
N SER A 198 14.95 -22.45 10.54
CA SER A 198 13.60 -22.94 10.20
C SER A 198 13.55 -24.45 9.91
N GLY A 199 14.69 -25.17 10.01
CA GLY A 199 14.76 -26.57 9.64
C GLY A 199 14.48 -26.82 8.15
N GLY A 200 14.71 -25.82 7.30
CA GLY A 200 14.40 -25.89 5.87
C GLY A 200 12.95 -25.58 5.51
N ASP A 201 12.11 -25.13 6.45
CA ASP A 201 10.74 -24.71 6.13
C ASP A 201 10.77 -23.47 5.21
N LEU A 202 10.36 -23.67 3.95
CA LEU A 202 10.28 -22.63 2.93
C LEU A 202 9.07 -21.71 3.14
N ALA A 203 8.05 -22.15 3.88
CA ALA A 203 6.89 -21.33 4.19
C ALA A 203 7.16 -20.33 5.34
N ALA A 204 8.23 -20.54 6.10
CA ALA A 204 8.61 -19.66 7.20
C ALA A 204 8.91 -18.23 6.71
N PRO A 205 8.60 -17.21 7.53
CA PRO A 205 8.87 -15.82 7.18
C PRO A 205 10.37 -15.57 7.07
N LEU A 206 10.75 -14.82 6.03
CA LEU A 206 12.14 -14.39 5.85
C LEU A 206 12.59 -13.50 7.01
N PHE A 207 11.75 -12.56 7.42
CA PHE A 207 12.00 -11.65 8.53
C PHE A 207 11.08 -11.95 9.71
N GLU A 208 11.62 -12.64 10.71
CA GLU A 208 10.89 -13.09 11.89
C GLU A 208 11.14 -12.19 13.12
N GLY A 209 10.10 -12.02 13.94
CA GLY A 209 10.13 -11.37 15.25
C GLY A 209 10.52 -12.35 16.37
N CYS A 210 10.43 -11.91 17.63
CA CYS A 210 10.77 -12.76 18.77
C CYS A 210 9.77 -13.91 19.02
N THR A 211 8.58 -13.85 18.41
CA THR A 211 7.47 -14.78 18.64
C THR A 211 7.35 -15.87 17.58
N GLY A 212 8.32 -16.00 16.67
CA GLY A 212 8.20 -16.92 15.52
C GLY A 212 7.32 -16.39 14.37
N CYS A 213 6.80 -15.16 14.48
CA CYS A 213 5.92 -14.55 13.48
C CYS A 213 6.68 -13.58 12.59
N ALA A 214 6.20 -13.35 11.36
CA ALA A 214 6.71 -12.28 10.50
C ALA A 214 6.67 -10.92 11.23
N ILE A 215 7.73 -10.12 11.10
CA ILE A 215 7.71 -8.77 11.63
C ILE A 215 6.68 -7.91 10.88
N SER A 216 5.99 -7.01 11.60
CA SER A 216 4.98 -6.18 10.94
C SER A 216 5.61 -5.14 9.98
N PRO A 217 4.91 -4.76 8.90
CA PRO A 217 5.34 -3.68 8.01
C PRO A 217 5.57 -2.35 8.72
N SER A 218 4.86 -2.08 9.82
CA SER A 218 5.06 -0.87 10.63
C SER A 218 6.35 -0.94 11.44
N TYR A 219 6.70 -2.12 11.97
CA TYR A 219 7.95 -2.32 12.70
C TYR A 219 9.17 -2.23 11.78
N ALA A 220 9.13 -2.85 10.60
CA ALA A 220 10.20 -2.72 9.61
C ALA A 220 10.46 -1.26 9.20
N ARG A 221 9.38 -0.48 8.99
CA ARG A 221 9.48 0.96 8.71
C ARG A 221 10.15 1.73 9.85
N LYS A 222 9.79 1.43 11.11
CA LYS A 222 10.43 2.03 12.29
C LYS A 222 11.91 1.68 12.37
N LEU A 223 12.27 0.42 12.12
CA LEU A 223 13.67 -0.02 12.12
C LEU A 223 14.52 0.74 11.09
N LEU A 224 14.07 0.82 9.83
CA LEU A 224 14.84 1.54 8.83
C LEU A 224 14.87 3.04 9.10
N HIS A 225 13.78 3.61 9.63
CA HIS A 225 13.76 5.00 10.05
C HIS A 225 14.78 5.28 11.17
N SER A 226 14.88 4.41 12.19
CA SER A 226 15.90 4.58 13.24
C SER A 226 17.32 4.48 12.70
N VAL A 227 17.57 3.63 11.69
CA VAL A 227 18.87 3.57 11.02
C VAL A 227 19.16 4.88 10.28
N ALA A 228 18.19 5.43 9.56
CA ALA A 228 18.34 6.74 8.91
C ALA A 228 18.69 7.84 9.91
N VAL A 229 17.97 7.90 11.03
CA VAL A 229 18.21 8.90 12.08
C VAL A 229 19.62 8.74 12.65
N ALA A 230 20.04 7.50 12.96
CA ALA A 230 21.40 7.22 13.43
C ALA A 230 22.49 7.57 12.40
N ALA A 231 22.15 7.51 11.10
CA ALA A 231 23.02 7.93 9.99
C ALA A 231 23.07 9.45 9.79
N GLY A 232 22.43 10.24 10.65
CA GLY A 232 22.31 11.68 10.49
C GLY A 232 21.47 12.08 9.26
N MET A 233 20.63 11.16 8.76
CA MET A 233 19.79 11.43 7.60
C MET A 233 18.55 12.23 8.02
N THR A 234 18.55 13.52 7.72
CA THR A 234 17.39 14.40 7.91
C THR A 234 16.42 14.24 6.73
N GLY A 235 15.58 13.20 6.81
CA GLY A 235 14.49 12.96 5.87
C GLY A 235 13.90 11.55 5.97
N SER A 236 12.68 11.37 5.48
CA SER A 236 11.99 10.08 5.55
C SER A 236 12.44 9.11 4.46
N LEU A 237 13.17 8.04 4.83
CA LEU A 237 13.47 6.89 3.93
C LEU A 237 12.21 6.23 3.33
N LEU A 238 11.03 6.56 3.87
CA LEU A 238 9.73 6.03 3.44
C LEU A 238 9.28 6.54 2.07
N GLY A 239 9.94 7.56 1.51
CA GLY A 239 9.54 8.21 0.25
C GLY A 239 10.27 7.74 -1.01
N ALA A 240 11.45 7.11 -0.89
CA ALA A 240 12.37 6.95 -2.02
C ALA A 240 12.04 5.83 -3.01
N VAL A 241 11.17 4.88 -2.66
CA VAL A 241 10.85 3.72 -3.52
C VAL A 241 9.77 3.99 -4.56
N HIS A 242 9.02 5.09 -4.45
CA HIS A 242 7.89 5.34 -5.35
C HIS A 242 8.27 5.98 -6.70
N GLN A 243 9.57 6.17 -7.00
CA GLN A 243 10.03 6.91 -8.19
C GLN A 243 10.74 6.09 -9.27
N GLN A 244 11.01 4.79 -9.09
CA GLN A 244 11.69 3.99 -10.14
C GLN A 244 10.77 3.03 -10.93
N GLY A 245 9.47 2.98 -10.66
CA GLY A 245 8.51 2.18 -11.44
C GLY A 245 7.72 2.97 -12.50
N GLY A 246 8.06 4.25 -12.74
CA GLY A 246 7.25 5.19 -13.52
C GLY A 246 7.79 5.54 -14.90
N GLY A 247 8.59 4.66 -15.51
CA GLY A 247 9.15 4.92 -16.83
C GLY A 247 9.31 3.62 -17.62
N LEU A 248 8.20 3.05 -18.09
CA LEU A 248 8.09 2.24 -19.30
C LEU A 248 6.58 2.09 -19.58
N GLY A 249 6.11 2.68 -20.68
CA GLY A 249 4.73 2.55 -21.17
C GLY A 249 4.10 3.87 -21.57
N GLY A 250 4.66 4.50 -22.61
CA GLY A 250 3.77 5.13 -23.59
C GLY A 250 2.99 4.02 -24.29
N TRP A 251 1.77 4.35 -24.72
CA TRP A 251 0.68 3.50 -25.26
C TRP A 251 -0.23 2.88 -24.20
#